data_AF-A0A7X6R3P6-F1
#
_entry.id   AF-A0A7X6R3P6-F1
#
_cell.length_a   1.000
_cell.length_b   1.000
_cell.length_c   1.000
_cell.angle_alpha   90.00
_cell.angle_beta   90.00
_cell.angle_gamma   90.00
#
_symmetry.space_group_name_H-M   'P 1'
#
loop_
_entity.id
_entity.type
_entity.pdbx_description
1 polymer ?
#
loop_
_entity_poly.entity_id
_entity_poly.type
_entity_poly.pdbx_seq_one_letter_code
_entity_poly.pdbx_strand_id
1 'polypeptide(L)' 'MTSPLPNEPDVHLVVRLRGYHLHYAACLTAALIFVQDEGVRHRTDGVSVAGDASGRLPRLPGERLYVER' A
#
# COMPACT_ATOMS: atom_id res chain seq x y z
N MET A 1 1.64 14.59 1.55
CA MET A 1 0.61 14.00 2.44
C MET A 1 1.32 13.13 3.45
N THR A 2 0.95 13.24 4.72
CA THR A 2 1.64 12.61 5.86
C THR A 2 1.07 11.21 6.16
N SER A 3 1.86 10.35 6.82
CA SER A 3 1.38 9.07 7.35
C SER A 3 0.15 9.20 8.24
N PRO A 4 -0.91 8.41 8.02
CA PRO A 4 -2.04 8.38 8.93
C PRO A 4 -1.67 7.67 10.24
N LEU A 5 -0.65 6.80 10.22
CA LEU A 5 -0.05 6.19 11.39
C LEU A 5 1.45 6.54 11.42
N PRO A 6 1.82 7.73 11.95
CA PRO A 6 3.20 8.21 11.91
C PRO A 6 4.18 7.41 12.79
N ASN A 7 3.65 6.54 13.68
CA ASN A 7 4.45 5.70 14.55
C ASN A 7 4.89 4.38 13.88
N GLU A 8 4.36 4.07 12.70
CA GLU A 8 4.71 2.87 11.95
C GLU A 8 5.57 3.22 10.73
N PRO A 9 6.48 2.33 10.31
CA PRO A 9 7.27 2.57 9.12
C PRO A 9 6.40 2.51 7.86
N ASP A 10 6.76 3.34 6.88
CA ASP A 10 6.24 3.22 5.52
C ASP A 10 6.94 2.07 4.79
N VAL A 11 6.15 1.22 4.14
CA VAL A 11 6.62 0.09 3.33
C VAL A 11 6.38 0.34 1.84
N HIS A 12 7.22 -0.25 1.01
CA HIS A 12 7.08 -0.22 -0.44
C HIS A 12 6.00 -1.20 -0.88
N LEU A 13 4.87 -0.65 -1.34
CA LEU A 13 3.77 -1.40 -1.92
C LEU A 13 3.88 -1.41 -3.45
N VAL A 14 3.83 -2.61 -4.03
CA VAL A 14 3.79 -2.80 -5.49
C VAL A 14 2.42 -3.34 -5.85
N VAL A 15 1.68 -2.58 -6.67
CA VAL A 15 0.36 -2.93 -7.18
C VAL A 15 0.48 -3.22 -8.67
N ARG A 16 0.13 -4.44 -9.09
CA ARG A 16 0.08 -4.84 -10.50
C ARG A 16 -1.34 -4.67 -11.01
N LEU A 17 -1.53 -3.83 -12.02
CA LEU A 17 -2.85 -3.56 -12.58
C LEU A 17 -2.79 -3.44 -14.10
N ARG A 18 -3.48 -4.34 -14.79
CA ARG A 18 -3.51 -4.43 -16.25
C ARG A 18 -2.11 -4.44 -16.87
N GLY A 19 -1.19 -5.17 -16.25
CA GLY A 19 0.21 -5.26 -16.67
C GLY A 19 1.10 -4.07 -16.28
N TYR A 20 0.57 -3.04 -15.63
CA TYR A 20 1.38 -1.94 -15.08
C TYR A 20 1.83 -2.24 -13.65
N HIS A 21 3.05 -1.81 -13.31
CA HIS A 21 3.55 -1.85 -11.94
C HIS A 21 3.47 -0.44 -11.34
N LEU A 22 2.62 -0.29 -10.33
CA LEU A 22 2.45 0.95 -9.58
C LEU A 22 3.17 0.81 -8.25
N HIS A 23 3.98 1.81 -7.90
CA HIS A 23 4.81 1.80 -6.71
C HIS A 23 4.35 2.89 -5.73
N TYR A 24 4.02 2.49 -4.52
CA TYR A 24 3.53 3.38 -3.47
C TYR A 24 4.29 3.20 -2.16
N ALA A 25 4.32 4.26 -1.36
CA ALA A 25 4.57 4.17 0.07
C ALA A 25 3.22 4.09 0.81
N ALA A 26 3.13 3.22 1.82
CA ALA A 26 2.01 3.16 2.74
C ALA A 26 2.50 2.74 4.12
N CYS A 27 1.83 3.17 5.19
CA CYS A 27 2.16 2.68 6.52
C CYS A 27 1.91 1.16 6.57
N LEU A 28 2.71 0.46 7.38
CA LEU A 28 2.70 -0.99 7.47
C LEU A 28 1.28 -1.56 7.63
N THR A 29 0.49 -1.02 8.57
CA THR A 29 -0.89 -1.49 8.78
C THR A 29 -1.77 -1.32 7.54
N ALA A 30 -1.75 -0.16 6.88
CA ALA A 30 -2.55 0.08 5.67
C ALA A 30 -2.15 -0.86 4.53
N ALA A 31 -0.85 -1.08 4.32
CA ALA A 31 -0.35 -1.98 3.29
C ALA A 31 -0.82 -3.43 3.51
N LEU A 32 -0.76 -3.92 4.76
CA LEU A 32 -1.20 -5.27 5.09
C LEU A 32 -2.70 -5.47 4.90
N ILE A 33 -3.52 -4.48 5.27
CA ILE A 33 -4.97 -4.55 5.09
C ILE A 33 -5.33 -4.46 3.60
N PHE A 34 -4.64 -3.60 2.84
CA PHE A 34 -4.82 -3.51 1.40
C PHE A 34 -4.52 -4.85 0.69
N VAL A 35 -3.41 -5.51 1.03
CA VAL A 35 -3.06 -6.83 0.49
C VAL A 35 -4.13 -7.88 0.82
N GLN A 36 -4.66 -7.87 2.04
CA GLN A 36 -5.74 -8.78 2.43
C GLN A 36 -7.04 -8.51 1.67
N ASP A 37 -7.46 -7.25 1.54
CA ASP A 37 -8.69 -6.89 0.81
C ASP A 37 -8.58 -7.25 -0.68
N GLU A 38 -7.42 -7.04 -1.30
CA GLU A 38 -7.15 -7.48 -2.67
C GLU A 38 -7.12 -9.01 -2.80
N GLY A 39 -6.64 -9.72 -1.78
CA GLY A 39 -6.71 -11.19 -1.73
C GLY A 39 -8.14 -11.73 -1.68
N VAL A 40 -9.11 -10.95 -1.19
CA VAL A 40 -10.54 -11.31 -1.16
C VAL A 40 -11.27 -10.86 -2.42
N ARG A 41 -10.96 -9.65 -2.91
CA ARG A 41 -11.72 -9.01 -3.99
C ARG A 41 -11.14 -9.23 -5.38
N HIS A 42 -9.86 -9.60 -5.48
CA HIS A 42 -9.12 -9.84 -6.73
C HIS A 42 -9.32 -8.73 -7.79
N ARG A 43 -9.22 -7.45 -7.39
CA ARG A 43 -9.44 -6.32 -8.31
C ARG A 43 -8.21 -5.97 -9.14
N THR A 44 -7.04 -6.33 -8.62
CA THR A 44 -5.73 -6.15 -9.26
C THR A 44 -5.19 -7.47 -9.78
N ASP A 45 -4.16 -7.40 -10.65
CA ASP A 45 -3.43 -8.60 -11.11
C ASP A 45 -2.50 -9.15 -10.01
N GLY A 46 -2.30 -8.38 -8.95
CA GLY A 46 -1.63 -8.82 -7.73
C GLY A 46 -0.98 -7.67 -6.98
N VAL A 47 -0.70 -7.92 -5.71
CA VAL A 47 -0.12 -6.94 -4.80
C VAL A 47 0.98 -7.61 -3.98
N SER A 48 2.08 -6.90 -3.75
CA SER A 48 3.15 -7.37 -2.86
C SER A 48 3.79 -6.23 -2.08
N VAL A 49 4.31 -6.56 -0.90
CA VAL A 49 5.15 -5.66 -0.09
C VAL A 49 6.61 -6.00 -0.37
N ALA A 50 7.38 -5.02 -0.86
CA ALA A 50 8.76 -5.23 -1.32
C ALA A 50 9.83 -4.87 -0.26
N GLY A 51 9.41 -4.48 0.95
CA GLY A 51 10.29 -4.06 2.05
C GLY A 51 10.10 -2.59 2.40
N ASP A 52 11.19 -1.92 2.81
CA ASP A 52 11.15 -0.51 3.22
C ASP A 52 10.86 0.42 2.03
N ALA A 53 10.03 1.45 2.25
CA ALA A 53 9.82 2.51 1.26
C ALA A 53 11.07 3.42 1.18
N SER A 54 12.10 2.97 0.46
CA SER A 54 13.32 3.74 0.24
C SER A 54 13.11 4.83 -0.82
N GLY A 55 12.62 6.01 -0.41
CA GLY A 55 12.59 7.22 -1.24
C GLY A 55 11.20 7.79 -1.55
N ARG A 56 11.17 8.84 -2.40
CA ARG A 56 10.02 9.71 -2.76
C ARG A 56 8.90 8.99 -3.55
N LEU A 57 8.47 7.81 -3.11
CA LEU A 57 7.30 7.16 -3.67
C LEU A 57 6.03 7.97 -3.35
N PRO A 58 5.06 8.02 -4.27
CA PRO A 58 3.76 8.58 -3.96
C PRO A 58 3.10 7.75 -2.87
N ARG A 59 2.29 8.39 -2.02
CA ARG A 59 1.50 7.68 -1.00
C ARG A 59 0.38 6.89 -1.66
N LEU A 60 0.01 5.74 -1.08
CA LEU A 60 -1.14 4.96 -1.53
C LEU A 60 -2.42 5.84 -1.52
N PRO A 61 -3.13 5.96 -2.66
CA PRO A 61 -4.40 6.68 -2.69
C PRO A 61 -5.43 6.06 -1.75
N GLY A 62 -6.10 6.89 -0.95
CA GLY A 62 -7.14 6.42 -0.03
C GLY A 62 -6.60 5.61 1.16
N GLU A 63 -5.29 5.63 1.42
CA GLU A 63 -4.65 4.87 2.51
C GLU A 63 -5.36 4.98 3.86
N ARG A 64 -5.89 6.16 4.21
CA ARG A 64 -6.65 6.39 5.46
C ARG A 64 -7.83 5.43 5.64
N LEU A 65 -8.47 5.00 4.55
CA LEU A 65 -9.60 4.06 4.57
C LEU A 65 -9.21 2.69 5.14
N TYR A 66 -7.93 2.35 5.10
CA TYR A 66 -7.41 1.08 5.61
C TYR A 66 -6.98 1.14 7.07
N VAL A 67 -6.93 2.32 7.69
CA VAL A 67 -6.52 2.49 9.10
C VAL A 67 -7.62 3.08 9.99
N GLU A 68 -8.62 3.74 9.42
CA GLU A 68 -9.77 4.31 10.15
C GLU A 68 -10.96 3.35 10.28
N ARG A 69 -10.73 2.04 10.15
CA ARG A 69 -11.79 1.02 10.09
C ARG A 69 -12.32 0.62 11.46
#